data_AF-A0A7J8DB88-F1
#
_entry.id   AF-A0A7J8DB88-F1
#
_cell.length_a   1.000
_cell.length_b   1.000
_cell.length_c   1.000
_cell.angle_alpha   90.00
_cell.angle_beta   90.00
_cell.angle_gamma   90.00
#
_symmetry.space_group_name_H-M   'P 1'
#
loop_
_entity.id
_entity.type
_entity.pdbx_description
1 polymer ?
#
loop_
_entity_poly.entity_id
_entity_poly.type
_entity_poly.pdbx_seq_one_letter_code
_entity_poly.pdbx_strand_id
1 'polypeptide(L)'
;MPVGVPRGLEARVQAPRPARRMFDVGGQRSERKKWIHCFEGVTCIIFIAALSAYDMVLVEDDEVNRMHESLHLFNSICNHRYFATTSIVLFLNKKDVFSEKIKKAHLSICFPDYDGAVPRAQHATRREGDLLPHDVRH
;
A
#
# COMPACT_ATOMS: atom_id res chain seq x y z
N MET A 1 25.07 -41.72 55.50
CA MET A 1 24.39 -40.41 55.45
C MET A 1 24.99 -39.63 54.28
N PRO A 2 24.33 -39.43 53.13
CA PRO A 2 24.87 -38.54 52.10
C PRO A 2 24.44 -37.09 52.39
N VAL A 3 25.42 -36.19 52.36
CA VAL A 3 25.22 -34.74 52.51
C VAL A 3 24.66 -34.20 51.19
N GLY A 4 23.47 -33.60 51.23
CA GLY A 4 22.83 -33.00 50.07
C GLY A 4 23.49 -31.68 49.68
N VAL A 5 23.98 -31.58 48.45
CA VAL A 5 24.44 -30.32 47.85
C VAL A 5 23.21 -29.44 47.56
N PRO A 6 23.16 -28.16 47.99
CA PRO A 6 22.05 -27.30 47.65
C PRO A 6 22.11 -26.99 46.15
N ARG A 7 21.03 -27.32 45.42
CA ARG A 7 20.86 -26.89 44.03
C ARG A 7 20.81 -25.37 44.00
N GLY A 8 21.84 -24.75 43.42
CA GLY A 8 21.88 -23.31 43.20
C GLY A 8 20.66 -22.85 42.42
N LEU A 9 19.98 -21.83 42.95
CA LEU A 9 18.89 -21.15 42.27
C LEU A 9 19.48 -20.30 41.14
N GLU A 10 19.52 -20.82 39.92
CA GLU A 10 19.92 -20.05 38.74
C GLU A 10 18.78 -19.09 38.35
N ALA A 11 18.82 -17.86 38.85
CA ALA A 11 17.90 -16.82 38.45
C ALA A 11 18.29 -16.33 37.04
N ARG A 12 17.57 -16.78 36.01
CA ARG A 12 17.67 -16.20 34.66
C ARG A 12 17.11 -14.78 34.68
N VAL A 13 18.00 -13.79 34.81
CA VAL A 13 17.65 -12.38 34.58
C VAL A 13 17.42 -12.20 33.08
N GLN A 14 16.16 -12.02 32.71
CA GLN A 14 15.82 -11.67 31.34
C GLN A 14 16.10 -10.17 31.15
N ALA A 15 17.16 -9.84 30.40
CA ALA A 15 17.47 -8.46 30.09
C ALA A 15 16.25 -7.77 29.46
N PRO A 16 15.94 -6.51 29.83
CA PRO A 16 14.82 -5.78 29.25
C PRO A 16 15.01 -5.66 27.74
N ARG A 17 13.94 -5.91 26.97
CA ARG A 17 13.98 -5.77 25.50
C ARG A 17 14.36 -4.33 25.15
N PRO A 18 15.20 -4.10 24.12
CA PRO A 18 15.55 -2.75 23.70
C PRO A 18 14.29 -1.97 23.30
N ALA A 19 14.19 -0.73 23.77
CA ALA A 19 13.09 0.17 23.44
C ALA A 19 13.08 0.47 21.93
N ARG A 20 11.95 0.19 21.28
CA ARG A 20 11.76 0.52 19.86
C ARG A 20 11.31 1.97 19.74
N ARG A 21 11.99 2.73 18.90
CA ARG A 21 11.63 4.11 18.56
C ARG A 21 11.03 4.12 17.16
N MET A 22 9.91 4.81 16.99
CA MET A 22 9.27 5.02 15.71
C MET A 22 9.32 6.51 15.39
N PHE A 23 9.69 6.84 14.16
CA PHE A 23 9.72 8.20 13.65
C PHE A 23 8.72 8.28 12.50
N ASP A 24 7.77 9.21 12.59
CA ASP A 24 6.87 9.51 11.48
C ASP A 24 7.49 10.63 10.62
N VAL A 25 7.46 10.44 9.31
CA VAL A 25 8.06 11.35 8.34
C VAL A 25 7.06 11.68 7.24
N GLY A 26 7.01 12.95 6.85
CA GLY A 26 6.13 13.39 5.76
C GLY A 26 6.55 12.79 4.40
N GLY A 27 5.58 12.24 3.66
CA GLY A 27 5.81 11.68 2.31
C GLY A 27 5.81 12.70 1.16
N GLN A 28 5.39 13.94 1.42
CA GLN A 28 5.35 15.04 0.44
C GLN A 28 6.76 15.42 -0.03
N ARG A 29 6.90 15.87 -1.28
CA ARG A 29 8.24 16.12 -1.88
C ARG A 29 9.04 17.14 -1.07
N SER A 30 8.38 18.17 -0.55
CA SER A 30 8.96 19.20 0.33
C SER A 30 9.54 18.64 1.64
N GLU A 31 8.95 17.59 2.20
CA GLU A 31 9.33 17.01 3.49
C GLU A 31 10.48 16.01 3.39
N ARG A 32 10.70 15.42 2.20
CA ARG A 32 11.71 14.37 2.00
C ARG A 32 13.14 14.81 2.28
N LYS A 33 13.45 16.11 2.14
CA LYS A 33 14.76 16.67 2.49
C LYS A 33 15.10 16.50 3.98
N LYS A 34 14.09 16.35 4.84
CA LYS A 34 14.25 16.18 6.30
C LYS A 34 14.53 14.72 6.69
N TRP A 35 14.35 13.76 5.77
CA TRP A 35 14.51 12.34 6.07
C TRP A 35 15.94 11.95 6.47
N ILE A 36 16.93 12.78 6.12
CA ILE A 36 18.35 12.55 6.46
C ILE A 36 18.55 12.37 7.97
N HIS A 37 17.72 13.01 8.79
CA HIS A 37 17.78 12.94 10.25
C HIS A 37 17.41 11.55 10.79
N CYS A 38 16.81 10.70 9.94
CA CYS A 38 16.38 9.37 10.30
C CYS A 38 17.31 8.28 9.75
N PHE A 39 18.43 8.58 9.07
CA PHE A 39 19.19 7.56 8.33
C PHE A 39 20.16 6.71 9.17
N GLU A 40 20.41 7.08 10.42
CA GLU A 40 21.32 6.33 11.29
C GLU A 40 20.57 5.36 12.21
N GLY A 41 20.99 4.09 12.21
CA GLY A 41 20.43 3.07 13.11
C GLY A 41 19.03 2.57 12.76
N VAL A 42 18.57 2.76 11.52
CA VAL A 42 17.27 2.25 11.07
C VAL A 42 17.31 0.74 10.90
N THR A 43 16.54 0.05 11.73
CA THR A 43 16.39 -1.42 11.66
C THR A 43 15.26 -1.84 10.72
N CYS A 44 14.22 -1.02 10.60
CA CYS A 44 13.07 -1.31 9.76
C CYS A 44 12.47 -0.02 9.18
N ILE A 45 12.11 -0.06 7.90
CA ILE A 45 11.27 0.95 7.24
C ILE A 45 9.88 0.37 7.06
N ILE A 46 8.87 1.16 7.42
CA ILE A 46 7.47 0.86 7.14
C ILE A 46 7.03 1.84 6.05
N PHE A 47 6.92 1.34 4.81
CA PHE A 47 6.46 2.15 3.70
C PHE A 47 4.95 1.95 3.49
N ILE A 48 4.19 3.03 3.42
CA ILE A 48 2.73 2.98 3.28
C ILE A 48 2.35 3.61 1.93
N ALA A 49 1.77 2.81 1.04
CA ALA A 49 1.21 3.27 -0.23
C ALA A 49 -0.32 3.15 -0.21
N ALA A 50 -1.02 4.14 -0.76
CA ALA A 50 -2.47 4.10 -0.89
C ALA A 50 -2.87 3.41 -2.19
N LEU A 51 -3.54 2.24 -2.10
CA LEU A 51 -4.06 1.52 -3.26
C LEU A 51 -5.09 2.36 -4.04
N SER A 52 -5.88 3.14 -3.34
CA SER A 52 -6.95 3.96 -3.93
C SER A 52 -6.45 5.17 -4.74
N ALA A 53 -5.14 5.35 -4.87
CA ALA A 53 -4.53 6.52 -5.50
C ALA A 53 -4.19 6.33 -6.98
N TYR A 54 -4.53 5.18 -7.58
CA TYR A 54 -4.20 4.82 -8.97
C TYR A 54 -4.82 5.77 -10.02
N ASP A 55 -5.91 6.44 -9.69
CA ASP A 55 -6.67 7.39 -10.51
C ASP A 55 -6.60 8.82 -9.95
N MET A 56 -5.58 9.13 -9.14
CA MET A 56 -5.39 10.45 -8.54
C MET A 56 -4.05 11.05 -8.94
N VAL A 57 -4.01 12.38 -9.03
CA VAL A 57 -2.79 13.17 -9.26
C VAL A 57 -2.28 13.81 -7.96
N LEU A 58 -0.99 14.17 -7.88
CA LEU A 58 -0.43 14.79 -6.69
C LEU A 58 -1.11 16.14 -6.39
N VAL A 59 -1.10 16.57 -5.12
CA VAL A 59 -1.53 17.95 -4.79
C VAL A 59 -0.51 18.96 -5.29
N GLU A 60 0.77 18.58 -5.26
CA GLU A 60 1.90 19.43 -5.63
C GLU A 60 2.08 19.56 -7.15
N ASP A 61 1.45 18.66 -7.94
CA ASP A 61 1.72 18.46 -9.37
C ASP A 61 0.58 17.65 -10.02
N ASP A 62 -0.25 18.29 -10.85
CA ASP A 62 -1.45 17.70 -11.43
C ASP A 62 -1.19 16.83 -12.68
N GLU A 63 0.05 16.82 -13.18
CA GLU A 63 0.46 15.95 -14.28
C GLU A 63 0.99 14.59 -13.78
N VAL A 64 1.28 14.47 -12.47
CA VAL A 64 1.89 13.27 -11.90
C VAL A 64 0.88 12.41 -11.14
N ASN A 65 0.71 11.18 -11.60
CA ASN A 65 -0.10 10.17 -10.91
C ASN A 65 0.51 9.79 -9.54
N ARG A 66 -0.32 9.76 -8.49
CA ARG A 66 0.11 9.48 -7.10
C ARG A 66 0.66 8.07 -6.91
N MET A 67 0.10 7.08 -7.58
CA MET A 67 0.56 5.70 -7.46
C MET A 67 1.93 5.53 -8.14
N HIS A 68 2.15 6.16 -9.30
CA HIS A 68 3.48 6.21 -9.92
C HIS A 68 4.53 6.91 -9.04
N GLU A 69 4.20 8.05 -8.44
CA GLU A 69 5.09 8.72 -7.50
C GLU A 69 5.43 7.80 -6.31
N SER A 70 4.45 7.06 -5.78
CA SER A 70 4.65 6.12 -4.68
C SER A 70 5.57 4.96 -5.08
N LEU A 71 5.38 4.39 -6.27
CA LEU A 71 6.24 3.35 -6.82
C LEU A 71 7.68 3.84 -7.03
N HIS A 72 7.84 5.04 -7.61
CA HIS A 72 9.14 5.65 -7.82
C HIS A 72 9.87 5.88 -6.48
N LEU A 73 9.17 6.42 -5.48
CA LEU A 73 9.73 6.64 -4.15
C LEU A 73 10.10 5.31 -3.47
N PHE A 74 9.23 4.31 -3.53
CA PHE A 74 9.51 2.98 -2.98
C PHE A 74 10.75 2.36 -3.62
N ASN A 75 10.87 2.43 -4.94
CA ASN A 75 12.05 1.95 -5.66
C ASN A 75 13.32 2.70 -5.23
N SER A 76 13.25 4.02 -5.04
CA SER A 76 14.39 4.80 -4.54
C SER A 76 14.82 4.36 -3.14
N ILE A 77 13.87 4.08 -2.24
CA ILE A 77 14.17 3.60 -0.87
C ILE A 77 14.81 2.22 -0.90
N CYS A 78 14.23 1.28 -1.65
CA CYS A 78 14.73 -0.10 -1.76
C CYS A 78 16.16 -0.15 -2.32
N ASN A 79 16.52 0.77 -3.21
CA ASN A 79 17.84 0.83 -3.82
C ASN A 79 18.81 1.79 -3.11
N HIS A 80 18.42 2.41 -2.00
CA HIS A 80 19.29 3.35 -1.31
C HIS A 80 20.34 2.60 -0.48
N ARG A 81 21.63 2.93 -0.70
CA ARG A 81 22.77 2.29 0.00
C ARG A 81 22.68 2.29 1.54
N TYR A 82 22.07 3.30 2.16
CA TYR A 82 21.94 3.38 3.62
C TYR A 82 20.92 2.38 4.16
N PHE A 83 20.03 1.85 3.31
CA PHE A 83 18.99 0.89 3.67
C PHE A 83 19.27 -0.53 3.18
N ALA A 84 20.48 -0.80 2.68
CA ALA A 84 20.86 -2.10 2.12
C ALA A 84 20.72 -3.27 3.12
N THR A 85 20.80 -3.00 4.42
CA THR A 85 20.63 -3.99 5.50
C THR A 85 19.34 -3.77 6.31
N THR A 86 18.54 -2.78 5.94
CA THR A 86 17.32 -2.41 6.64
C THR A 86 16.16 -3.28 6.15
N SER A 87 15.36 -3.82 7.07
CA SER A 87 14.13 -4.53 6.69
C SER A 87 13.09 -3.55 6.16
N ILE A 88 12.45 -3.84 5.04
CA ILE A 88 11.40 -2.98 4.46
C ILE A 88 10.07 -3.73 4.49
N VAL A 89 9.07 -3.13 5.12
CA VAL A 89 7.69 -3.63 5.16
C VAL A 89 6.82 -2.68 4.35
N LEU A 90 6.16 -3.21 3.32
CA LEU A 90 5.22 -2.47 2.49
C LEU A 90 3.77 -2.70 2.97
N PHE A 91 3.07 -1.63 3.32
CA PHE A 91 1.63 -1.63 3.53
C PHE A 91 0.91 -0.99 2.36
N LEU A 92 0.01 -1.78 1.77
CA LEU A 92 -0.95 -1.33 0.76
C LEU A 92 -2.25 -0.93 1.46
N ASN A 93 -2.38 0.35 1.77
CA ASN A 93 -3.48 0.92 2.55
C ASN A 93 -4.66 1.36 1.66
N LYS A 94 -5.81 1.65 2.28
CA LYS A 94 -7.06 2.10 1.63
C LYS A 94 -7.64 1.06 0.65
N LYS A 95 -7.51 -0.23 0.98
CA LYS A 95 -8.07 -1.34 0.20
C LYS A 95 -9.59 -1.24 0.07
N ASP A 96 -10.25 -0.80 1.13
CA ASP A 96 -11.68 -0.50 1.19
C ASP A 96 -12.08 0.51 0.11
N VAL A 97 -11.39 1.66 0.05
CA VAL A 97 -11.65 2.70 -0.95
C VAL A 97 -11.31 2.21 -2.36
N PHE A 98 -10.19 1.49 -2.52
CA PHE A 98 -9.81 0.89 -3.80
C PHE A 98 -10.89 -0.05 -4.33
N SER A 99 -11.48 -0.88 -3.47
CA SER A 99 -12.52 -1.85 -3.84
C SER A 99 -13.78 -1.18 -4.41
N GLU A 100 -14.10 0.04 -3.96
CA GLU A 100 -15.22 0.80 -4.52
C GLU A 100 -14.85 1.55 -5.80
N LYS A 101 -13.61 2.02 -5.92
CA LYS A 101 -13.15 2.78 -7.10
C LYS A 101 -12.94 1.88 -8.30
N ILE A 102 -12.38 0.68 -8.12
CA ILE A 102 -12.09 -0.25 -9.22
C ILE A 102 -13.34 -0.67 -9.98
N LYS A 103 -14.52 -0.66 -9.33
CA LYS A 103 -15.83 -0.92 -9.96
C LYS A 103 -16.24 0.16 -10.96
N LYS A 104 -15.67 1.38 -10.85
CA LYS A 104 -16.06 2.58 -11.61
C LYS A 104 -14.99 3.01 -12.60
N ALA A 105 -13.72 2.89 -12.22
CA ALA A 105 -12.58 3.35 -12.99
C ALA A 105 -11.57 2.21 -13.14
N HIS A 106 -11.25 1.86 -14.38
CA HIS A 106 -10.37 0.74 -14.68
C HIS A 106 -8.92 1.03 -14.27
N LEU A 107 -8.18 -0.03 -13.91
CA LEU A 107 -6.79 0.10 -13.46
C LEU A 107 -5.85 0.58 -14.59
N SER A 108 -6.28 0.43 -15.85
CA SER A 108 -5.52 0.89 -17.03
C SER A 108 -5.26 2.39 -17.08
N ILE A 109 -5.98 3.20 -16.29
CA ILE A 109 -5.69 4.63 -16.10
C ILE A 109 -4.27 4.83 -15.54
N CYS A 110 -3.85 3.93 -14.64
CA CYS A 110 -2.50 3.94 -14.08
C CYS A 110 -1.56 3.01 -14.84
N PHE A 111 -2.03 1.80 -15.19
CA PHE A 111 -1.21 0.75 -15.80
C PHE A 111 -1.80 0.33 -17.14
N PRO A 112 -1.47 1.00 -18.26
CA PRO A 112 -2.08 0.74 -19.56
C PRO A 112 -1.96 -0.72 -20.03
N ASP A 113 -0.87 -1.39 -19.64
CA ASP A 113 -0.58 -2.78 -19.99
C ASP A 113 -1.31 -3.81 -19.10
N TYR A 114 -2.14 -3.36 -18.14
CA TYR A 114 -2.90 -4.25 -17.29
C TYR A 114 -4.06 -4.89 -18.06
N ASP A 115 -3.95 -6.19 -18.33
CA ASP A 115 -4.88 -7.02 -19.09
C ASP A 115 -5.96 -7.70 -18.24
N GLY A 116 -6.01 -7.38 -16.94
CA GLY A 116 -7.00 -7.95 -16.02
C GLY A 116 -8.44 -7.59 -16.40
N ALA A 117 -9.37 -8.47 -15.99
CA ALA A 117 -10.77 -8.33 -16.36
C ALA A 117 -11.39 -7.02 -15.86
N VAL A 118 -11.97 -6.25 -16.80
CA VAL A 118 -12.81 -5.09 -16.50
C VAL A 118 -14.02 -5.57 -15.68
N PRO A 119 -14.38 -4.96 -14.54
CA PRO A 119 -15.59 -5.32 -13.83
C PRO A 119 -16.78 -5.16 -14.77
N ARG A 120 -17.40 -6.30 -15.10
CA ARG A 120 -18.54 -6.34 -16.02
C ARG A 120 -19.65 -5.48 -15.43
N ALA A 121 -19.89 -4.31 -16.02
CA ALA A 121 -21.04 -3.48 -15.67
C ALA A 121 -22.28 -4.35 -15.82
N GLN A 122 -22.96 -4.62 -14.71
CA GLN A 122 -24.19 -5.40 -14.72
C GLN A 122 -25.26 -4.60 -15.50
N HIS A 123 -25.61 -5.12 -16.67
CA HIS A 123 -26.88 -4.97 -17.38
C HIS A 123 -27.51 -3.58 -17.50
N ALA A 124 -27.31 -2.96 -18.66
CA ALA A 124 -28.40 -2.30 -19.38
C ALA A 124 -28.63 -3.00 -20.72
N THR A 125 -28.96 -4.30 -20.67
CA THR A 125 -29.61 -4.94 -21.82
C THR A 125 -31.04 -4.42 -21.86
N ARG A 126 -31.25 -3.22 -22.42
CA ARG A 126 -32.59 -2.79 -22.83
C ARG A 126 -33.00 -3.75 -23.95
N ARG A 127 -33.84 -4.73 -23.62
CA ARG A 127 -34.47 -5.58 -24.63
C ARG A 127 -35.26 -4.66 -25.55
N GLU A 128 -34.87 -4.66 -26.81
CA GLU A 128 -35.60 -4.07 -27.92
C GLU A 128 -36.91 -4.87 -28.07
N GLY A 129 -37.98 -4.35 -27.48
CA GLY A 129 -39.26 -5.05 -27.32
C GLY A 129 -40.49 -4.16 -27.47
N ASP A 130 -40.33 -2.93 -27.97
CA ASP A 130 -41.45 -2.01 -28.25
C ASP A 130 -41.50 -1.69 -29.76
N LEU A 131 -41.85 -2.69 -30.57
CA LEU A 131 -42.35 -2.49 -31.93
C LEU A 131 -43.76 -3.09 -32.01
N LEU A 132 -44.72 -2.19 -31.83
CA LEU A 132 -46.16 -2.12 -32.17
C LEU A 132 -46.97 -3.39 -32.51
N PRO A 133 -48.26 -3.42 -32.12
CA PRO A 133 -49.16 -4.54 -32.37
C PRO A 133 -49.48 -4.68 -33.87
N HIS A 134 -49.18 -5.86 -34.41
CA HIS A 134 -49.75 -6.34 -35.66
C HIS A 134 -51.15 -6.90 -35.38
N ASP A 135 -52.18 -6.08 -35.57
CA ASP A 135 -53.52 -6.59 -35.85
C ASP A 135 -54.39 -5.49 -36.49
N VAL A 136 -54.58 -5.56 -37.82
CA VAL A 136 -55.90 -5.56 -38.47
C VAL A 136 -55.70 -6.18 -39.86
N ARG A 137 -56.19 -7.41 -40.04
CA ARG A 137 -56.59 -7.92 -41.35
C ARG A 137 -58.06 -7.56 -41.59
N HIS A 138 -58.36 -7.32 -42.86
CA HIS A 138 -59.64 -7.06 -43.52
C HIS A 138 -60.07 -5.60 -43.65
#